data_AF-A0A6B9FYJ2-F1
#
_entry.id   AF-A0A6B9FYJ2-F1
#
_cell.length_a   1.000
_cell.length_b   1.000
_cell.length_c   1.000
_cell.angle_alpha   90.00
_cell.angle_beta   90.00
_cell.angle_gamma   90.00
#
_symmetry.space_group_name_H-M   'P 1'
#
loop_
_entity.id
_entity.type
_entity.pdbx_description
1 polymer ?
#
loop_
_entity_poly.entity_id
_entity_poly.type
_entity_poly.pdbx_seq_one_letter_code
_entity_poly.pdbx_strand_id
1 'polypeptide(L)'
;MKIALLRQGLWLALPAVFPLPLLAADDASNTMVVSATPTGAGLSELDTPAAVSVVSGEDMRHAAPRVNLSENLYGVPGLQIQNRQNYV
;
A
#
# COMPACT_ATOMS: atom_id res chain seq x y z
N MET A 1 -66.95 35.38 -13.58
CA MET A 1 -66.08 34.53 -12.73
C MET A 1 -64.96 35.47 -12.26
N LYS A 2 -64.90 36.10 -11.07
CA LYS A 2 -64.85 35.62 -9.65
C LYS A 2 -63.84 34.46 -9.58
N ILE A 3 -62.69 34.51 -8.90
CA ILE A 3 -62.41 34.95 -7.51
C ILE A 3 -60.95 35.45 -7.40
N ALA A 4 -60.68 36.29 -6.41
CA ALA A 4 -59.41 36.92 -6.07
C ALA A 4 -58.49 36.09 -5.13
N LEU A 5 -57.22 36.52 -5.09
CA LEU A 5 -56.33 36.66 -3.92
C LEU A 5 -55.66 35.45 -3.24
N LEU A 6 -54.36 35.67 -3.01
CA LEU A 6 -53.61 35.47 -1.76
C LEU A 6 -52.87 34.13 -1.56
N ARG A 7 -51.54 34.25 -1.31
CA ARG A 7 -50.84 33.93 -0.03
C ARG A 7 -49.34 33.71 -0.32
N GLN A 8 -48.49 34.69 0.02
CA GLN A 8 -47.80 34.83 1.31
C GLN A 8 -46.70 33.79 1.55
N GLY A 9 -45.46 34.27 1.41
CA GLY A 9 -44.33 34.03 2.31
C GLY A 9 -43.94 32.58 2.59
N LEU A 10 -42.99 32.05 1.83
CA LEU A 10 -42.25 30.85 2.23
C LEU A 10 -40.79 31.21 2.55
N TRP A 11 -40.62 31.64 3.81
CA TRP A 11 -39.57 31.23 4.75
C TRP A 11 -38.11 31.19 4.28
N LEU A 12 -37.36 32.20 4.78
CA LEU A 12 -35.93 32.14 5.06
C LEU A 12 -35.57 30.84 5.81
N ALA A 13 -34.75 30.01 5.19
CA ALA A 13 -33.87 29.09 5.88
C ALA A 13 -32.59 28.94 5.05
N LEU A 14 -31.71 29.93 5.15
CA LEU A 14 -30.32 29.79 4.71
C LEU A 14 -29.68 28.82 5.73
N PRO A 15 -29.22 27.61 5.35
CA PRO A 15 -28.46 26.81 6.29
C PRO A 15 -27.16 27.57 6.55
N ALA A 16 -26.93 27.94 7.80
CA ALA A 16 -25.63 28.43 8.25
C ALA A 16 -24.62 27.32 7.91
N VAL A 17 -23.79 27.57 6.90
CA VAL A 17 -22.68 26.71 6.52
C VAL A 17 -21.66 26.79 7.66
N PHE A 18 -21.81 25.91 8.64
CA PHE A 18 -20.75 25.65 9.61
C PHE A 18 -19.60 24.98 8.85
N PRO A 19 -18.37 25.52 8.89
CA PRO A 19 -17.22 24.80 8.38
C PRO A 19 -17.00 23.59 9.29
N LEU A 20 -17.33 22.41 8.78
CA LEU A 20 -16.88 21.16 9.40
C LEU A 20 -15.34 21.19 9.42
N PRO A 21 -14.68 21.01 10.58
CA PRO A 21 -13.25 20.80 10.57
C PRO A 21 -12.97 19.50 9.82
N LEU A 22 -12.30 19.61 8.68
CA LEU A 22 -11.74 18.48 7.98
C LEU A 22 -10.64 17.90 8.88
N LEU A 23 -10.93 16.81 9.59
CA LEU A 23 -9.86 16.01 10.19
C LEU A 23 -9.02 15.47 9.03
N ALA A 24 -7.80 15.97 8.90
CA ALA A 24 -6.79 15.31 8.09
C ALA A 24 -6.58 13.91 8.67
N ALA A 25 -6.64 12.88 7.81
CA ALA A 25 -6.20 11.56 8.21
C ALA A 25 -4.72 11.65 8.60
N ASP A 26 -4.38 11.10 9.77
CA ASP A 26 -2.99 10.93 10.18
C ASP A 26 -2.36 9.94 9.20
N ASP A 27 -1.61 10.46 8.23
CA ASP A 27 -0.75 9.66 7.35
C ASP A 27 0.49 9.27 8.16
N ALA A 28 0.25 8.44 9.19
CA ALA A 28 1.29 7.75 9.92
C ALA A 28 1.95 6.79 8.92
N SER A 29 2.88 7.34 8.14
CA SER A 29 3.72 6.66 7.17
C SER A 29 4.17 5.34 7.76
N ASN A 30 3.57 4.25 7.27
CA ASN A 30 3.74 2.89 7.74
C ASN A 30 5.18 2.45 7.42
N THR A 31 6.12 2.91 8.22
CA THR A 31 7.55 2.69 8.01
C THR A 31 7.85 1.28 8.46
N MET A 32 7.79 0.35 7.52
CA MET A 32 8.17 -1.04 7.75
C MET A 32 9.68 -1.12 7.93
N VAL A 33 10.13 -1.32 9.17
CA VAL A 33 11.53 -1.56 9.48
C VAL A 33 11.89 -2.98 9.07
N VAL A 34 12.57 -3.14 7.93
CA VAL A 34 13.10 -4.44 7.49
C VAL A 34 14.46 -4.64 8.15
N SER A 35 14.54 -5.55 9.11
CA SER A 35 15.77 -5.89 9.80
C SER A 35 16.23 -7.29 9.40
N ALA A 36 17.52 -7.42 9.06
CA ALA A 36 18.17 -8.72 8.90
C ALA A 36 18.63 -9.33 10.24
N THR A 37 18.32 -8.67 11.36
CA THR A 37 18.62 -9.21 12.69
C THR A 37 17.80 -10.48 12.87
N PRO A 38 18.43 -11.64 13.13
CA PRO A 38 17.68 -12.85 13.41
C PRO A 38 16.78 -12.61 14.62
N THR A 39 15.47 -12.48 14.40
CA THR A 39 14.50 -12.65 15.48
C THR A 39 14.73 -14.05 16.03
N GLY A 40 14.75 -14.23 17.35
CA GLY A 40 15.06 -15.52 17.97
C GLY A 40 14.16 -16.69 17.51
N ALA A 41 13.03 -16.39 16.87
CA ALA A 41 12.11 -17.35 16.26
C ALA A 41 12.26 -17.52 14.72
N GLY A 42 13.14 -16.76 14.06
CA GLY A 42 13.24 -16.70 12.60
C GLY A 42 12.06 -15.94 11.95
N LEU A 43 12.06 -15.87 10.61
CA LEU A 43 10.89 -15.47 9.83
C LEU A 43 9.95 -16.68 9.70
N SER A 44 8.67 -16.52 10.05
CA SER A 44 7.63 -17.53 9.85
C SER A 44 6.70 -17.08 8.72
N GLU A 45 6.68 -17.80 7.61
CA GLU A 45 5.81 -17.48 6.46
C GLU A 45 4.32 -17.57 6.79
N LEU A 46 3.96 -18.39 7.79
CA LEU A 46 2.58 -18.62 8.21
C LEU A 46 2.08 -17.58 9.22
N ASP A 47 2.97 -17.11 10.11
CA ASP A 47 2.60 -16.17 11.17
C ASP A 47 2.80 -14.70 10.75
N THR A 48 3.47 -14.47 9.61
CA THR A 48 3.65 -13.12 9.08
C THR A 48 2.39 -12.69 8.33
N PRO A 49 1.72 -11.58 8.70
CA PRO A 49 0.50 -11.10 8.05
C PRO A 49 0.80 -10.38 6.73
N ALA A 50 1.75 -10.89 5.95
CA ALA A 50 2.17 -10.35 4.66
C ALA A 50 2.66 -11.49 3.75
N ALA A 51 2.66 -11.26 2.44
CA ALA A 51 3.26 -12.20 1.51
C ALA A 51 4.79 -12.19 1.70
N VAL A 52 5.36 -13.34 2.04
CA VAL A 52 6.80 -13.54 2.24
C VAL A 52 7.27 -14.63 1.29
N SER A 53 8.46 -14.45 0.72
CA SER A 53 9.16 -15.50 -0.02
C SER A 53 10.62 -15.51 0.41
N VAL A 54 11.10 -16.68 0.83
CA VAL A 54 12.50 -16.87 1.20
C VAL A 54 13.21 -17.61 0.08
N VAL A 55 14.31 -17.03 -0.42
CA VAL A 55 15.24 -17.77 -1.28
C VAL A 55 16.55 -17.90 -0.53
N SER A 56 16.97 -19.14 -0.28
CA SER A 56 18.15 -19.39 0.54
C SER A 56 19.42 -19.00 -0.22
N GLY A 57 20.51 -18.78 0.53
CA GLY A 57 21.80 -18.50 -0.07
C GLY A 57 22.31 -19.66 -0.94
N GLU A 58 21.93 -20.89 -0.62
CA GLU A 58 22.32 -22.05 -1.44
C GLU A 58 21.57 -22.05 -2.76
N ASP A 59 20.24 -21.86 -2.74
CA ASP A 59 19.42 -21.74 -3.95
C ASP A 59 19.89 -20.57 -4.84
N MET A 60 20.29 -19.45 -4.22
CA MET A 60 20.86 -18.29 -4.91
C MET A 60 22.17 -18.59 -5.64
N ARG A 61 22.96 -19.57 -5.17
CA ARG A 61 24.24 -19.94 -5.79
C ARG A 61 24.13 -21.18 -6.68
N HIS A 62 23.07 -21.95 -6.53
CA HIS A 62 22.91 -23.20 -7.22
C HIS A 62 22.79 -22.99 -8.73
N ALA A 63 23.58 -23.73 -9.50
CA ALA A 63 23.52 -23.81 -10.96
C ALA A 63 23.47 -22.46 -11.73
N ALA A 64 24.03 -21.38 -11.16
CA ALA A 64 24.01 -20.05 -11.78
C ALA A 64 25.42 -19.48 -12.05
N PRO A 65 25.61 -18.70 -13.12
CA PRO A 65 26.82 -17.91 -13.36
C PRO A 65 27.14 -16.92 -12.24
N ARG A 66 26.13 -16.52 -11.44
CA ARG A 66 26.23 -15.59 -10.29
C ARG A 66 26.69 -14.18 -10.69
N VAL A 67 26.36 -13.77 -11.91
CA VAL A 67 26.63 -12.39 -12.37
C VAL A 67 25.52 -11.46 -11.88
N ASN A 68 24.28 -11.95 -11.92
CA ASN A 68 23.09 -11.26 -11.45
C ASN A 68 22.38 -12.05 -10.34
N LEU A 69 21.88 -11.36 -9.32
CA LEU A 69 20.94 -11.96 -8.35
C LEU A 69 19.65 -12.45 -9.02
N SER A 70 19.25 -11.78 -10.10
CA SER A 70 18.03 -12.07 -10.84
C SER A 70 18.05 -13.42 -11.57
N GLU A 71 19.20 -14.09 -11.64
CA GLU A 71 19.33 -15.43 -12.24
C GLU A 71 18.50 -16.48 -11.50
N ASN A 72 18.39 -16.37 -10.16
CA ASN A 72 17.70 -17.35 -9.32
C ASN A 72 16.41 -16.82 -8.68
N LEU A 73 15.93 -15.64 -9.08
CA LEU A 73 14.73 -15.01 -8.51
C LEU A 73 13.45 -15.19 -9.36
N TYR A 74 13.52 -15.92 -10.48
CA TYR A 74 12.36 -16.12 -11.36
C TYR A 74 11.17 -16.83 -10.71
N GLY A 75 11.40 -17.61 -9.65
CA GLY A 75 10.36 -18.32 -8.91
C GLY A 75 9.62 -17.49 -7.86
N VAL A 76 10.04 -16.25 -7.61
CA VAL A 76 9.44 -15.39 -6.56
C VAL A 76 8.13 -14.77 -7.08
N PRO A 77 6.96 -15.08 -6.48
CA PRO A 77 5.69 -14.55 -6.92
C PRO A 77 5.61 -13.01 -6.82
N GLY A 78 5.00 -12.37 -7.82
CA GLY A 78 4.82 -10.93 -7.84
C GLY A 78 6.10 -10.12 -8.11
N LEU A 79 7.24 -10.79 -8.34
CA LEU A 79 8.51 -10.12 -8.64
C LEU A 79 8.70 -9.96 -10.16
N GLN A 80 8.65 -8.72 -10.64
CA GLN A 80 9.07 -8.38 -12.00
C GLN A 80 10.49 -7.82 -11.98
N ILE A 81 11.39 -8.47 -12.71
CA ILE A 81 12.79 -8.05 -12.81
C ILE A 81 12.99 -7.20 -14.06
N GLN A 82 13.52 -6.00 -13.87
CA GLN A 82 13.81 -5.05 -14.96
C GLN A 82 15.31 -4.73 -15.01
N ASN A 83 15.76 -4.18 -16.15
CA ASN A 83 17.14 -3.71 -16.36
C ASN A 83 18.24 -4.72 -15.94
N ARG A 84 18.08 -5.98 -16.36
CA ARG A 84 18.95 -7.12 -15.99
C ARG A 84 20.41 -7.03 -16.45
N GLN A 85 20.80 -5.97 -17.15
CA GLN A 85 22.14 -5.79 -17.69
C GLN A 85 22.63 -4.36 -17.44
N ASN A 86 22.33 -3.83 -16.25
CA ASN A 86 22.77 -2.50 -15.85
C ASN A 86 24.22 -2.51 -15.34
N TYR A 87 25.15 -2.87 -16.21
CA TYR A 87 26.58 -2.88 -15.92
C TYR A 87 27.25 -1.90 -16.88
N VAL A 88 27.87 -0.85 -16.33
CA VAL A 88 28.61 0.19 -17.07
C VAL A 88 30.07 0.11 -16.70
#